data_AF-A0A354R9R5-F1
#
_entry.id   AF-A0A354R9R5-F1
#
_cell.length_a   1.000
_cell.length_b   1.000
_cell.length_c   1.000
_cell.angle_alpha   90.00
_cell.angle_beta   90.00
_cell.angle_gamma   90.00
#
_symmetry.space_group_name_H-M   'P 1'
#
loop_
_entity.id
_entity.type
_entity.pdbx_description
1 polymer ?
#
loop_
_entity_poly.entity_id
_entity_poly.type
_entity_poly.pdbx_seq_one_letter_code
_entity_poly.pdbx_strand_id
1 'polypeptide(L)'
;SCQLCEFVCPPKAIRITPGEVPEEDESREHVEKAPEDFEINMLRCIYCGYCQEVCPEEAIFLQNEYSLSGYDREELINHKEKLYELGGTLPDQHYKWDKKRKAELEGNSH
;
A
#
# COMPACT_ATOMS: atom_id res chain seq x y z
N SER A 1 1.45 2.13 -7.92
CA SER A 1 0.03 1.74 -7.73
C SER A 1 -0.38 0.68 -8.73
N CYS A 2 -0.59 -0.57 -8.28
CA CYS A 2 -1.00 -1.69 -9.15
C CYS A 2 -2.50 -1.99 -9.13
N GLN A 3 -3.25 -1.44 -8.16
CA GLN A 3 -4.72 -1.57 -8.03
C GLN A 3 -5.25 -3.01 -7.85
N LEU A 4 -4.38 -3.99 -7.58
CA LEU A 4 -4.78 -5.39 -7.38
C LEU A 4 -5.69 -5.58 -6.16
N CYS A 5 -5.42 -4.87 -5.06
CA CYS A 5 -6.24 -4.94 -3.85
C CYS A 5 -7.65 -4.35 -4.06
N GLU A 6 -7.79 -3.28 -4.86
CA GLU A 6 -9.10 -2.77 -5.27
C GLU A 6 -9.86 -3.77 -6.15
N PHE A 7 -9.16 -4.41 -7.09
CA PHE A 7 -9.76 -5.39 -7.98
C PHE A 7 -10.26 -6.63 -7.21
N VAL A 8 -9.43 -7.20 -6.33
CA VAL A 8 -9.75 -8.44 -5.60
C VAL A 8 -10.79 -8.24 -4.50
N CYS A 9 -10.97 -7.02 -3.98
CA CYS A 9 -11.85 -6.73 -2.85
C CYS A 9 -13.31 -7.15 -3.15
N PRO A 10 -13.84 -8.20 -2.48
CA PRO A 10 -15.19 -8.69 -2.77
C PRO A 10 -16.31 -7.65 -2.54
N PRO A 11 -16.33 -6.89 -1.43
CA PRO A 11 -17.35 -5.87 -1.20
C PRO A 11 -17.06 -4.52 -1.89
N LYS A 12 -15.98 -4.42 -2.68
CA LYS A 12 -15.52 -3.16 -3.29
C LYS A 12 -15.39 -2.02 -2.27
N ALA A 13 -14.72 -2.33 -1.16
CA ALA A 13 -14.44 -1.39 -0.07
C ALA A 13 -13.21 -0.50 -0.32
N ILE A 14 -12.35 -0.85 -1.28
CA ILE A 14 -11.10 -0.14 -1.57
C ILE A 14 -11.26 0.64 -2.88
N ARG A 15 -10.79 1.89 -2.91
CA ARG A 15 -10.66 2.71 -4.11
C ARG A 15 -9.25 3.32 -4.15
N ILE A 16 -8.56 3.19 -5.29
CA ILE A 16 -7.22 3.75 -5.47
C ILE A 16 -7.23 4.70 -6.66
N THR A 17 -6.76 5.93 -6.43
CA THR A 17 -6.52 6.92 -7.48
C THR A 17 -5.02 6.89 -7.81
N PRO A 18 -4.59 6.41 -9.00
CA PRO A 18 -3.18 6.40 -9.39
C PRO A 18 -2.66 7.82 -9.59
N GLY A 19 -1.45 8.10 -9.10
CA GLY A 19 -0.72 9.34 -9.32
C GLY A 19 0.75 9.08 -9.66
N GLU A 20 1.51 10.17 -9.73
CA GLU A 20 2.94 10.19 -10.05
C GLU A 20 3.80 10.22 -8.78
N VAL A 21 5.08 9.85 -8.91
CA VAL A 21 6.07 9.99 -7.83
C VAL A 21 6.82 11.30 -8.05
N PRO A 22 7.03 12.13 -7.00
CA PRO A 22 7.82 13.35 -7.13
C PRO A 22 9.26 13.03 -7.60
N GLU A 23 9.74 13.74 -8.62
CA GLU A 23 11.09 13.56 -9.18
C GLU A 23 12.21 13.85 -8.17
N GLU A 24 11.91 14.59 -7.10
CA GLU A 24 12.85 15.04 -6.09
C GLU A 24 13.24 13.94 -5.06
N ASP A 25 12.53 12.81 -5.05
CA ASP A 25 12.80 11.69 -4.14
C ASP A 25 13.71 10.65 -4.80
N GLU A 26 15.04 10.86 -4.73
CA GLU A 26 16.06 9.94 -5.25
C GLU A 26 15.91 8.51 -4.71
N SER A 27 15.30 8.33 -3.52
CA SER A 27 15.07 7.00 -2.95
C SER A 27 13.96 6.21 -3.65
N ARG A 28 13.17 6.87 -4.50
CA ARG A 28 12.01 6.32 -5.21
C ARG A 28 12.12 6.43 -6.73
N GLU A 29 13.31 6.68 -7.27
CA GLU A 29 13.56 6.73 -8.72
C GLU A 29 13.06 5.48 -9.47
N HIS A 30 13.09 4.32 -8.81
CA HIS A 30 12.63 3.05 -9.38
C HIS A 30 11.11 2.82 -9.27
N VAL A 31 10.37 3.75 -8.66
CA VAL A 31 8.92 3.66 -8.46
C VAL A 31 8.23 4.54 -9.48
N GLU A 32 7.66 3.92 -10.52
CA GLU A 32 6.98 4.68 -11.59
C GLU A 32 5.64 5.31 -11.14
N LYS A 33 4.97 4.73 -10.13
CA LYS A 33 3.61 5.13 -9.74
C LYS A 33 3.39 5.03 -8.24
N ALA A 34 2.88 6.10 -7.63
CA ALA A 34 2.35 6.12 -6.26
C ALA A 34 0.83 6.39 -6.28
N PRO A 35 0.07 6.01 -5.25
CA PRO A 35 -1.34 6.39 -5.20
C PRO A 35 -1.42 7.87 -4.87
N GLU A 36 -2.15 8.64 -5.66
CA GLU A 36 -2.52 10.01 -5.29
C GLU A 36 -3.41 9.93 -4.04
N ASP A 37 -4.45 9.09 -4.11
CA ASP A 37 -5.34 8.77 -3.00
C ASP A 37 -5.56 7.25 -2.86
N PHE A 38 -5.83 6.83 -1.64
CA PHE A 38 -6.12 5.45 -1.26
C PHE A 38 -7.22 5.46 -0.20
N GLU A 39 -8.41 5.05 -0.59
CA GLU A 39 -9.58 5.00 0.29
C GLU A 39 -9.90 3.55 0.68
N ILE A 40 -10.17 3.32 1.97
CA ILE A 40 -10.79 2.08 2.47
C ILE A 40 -12.05 2.44 3.27
N ASN A 41 -13.20 2.02 2.75
CA ASN A 41 -14.47 2.14 3.43
C ASN A 41 -14.63 0.99 4.45
N MET A 42 -14.41 1.30 5.73
CA MET A 42 -14.44 0.31 6.82
C MET A 42 -15.84 -0.20 7.12
N LEU A 43 -16.88 0.53 6.71
CA LEU A 43 -18.28 0.09 6.80
C LEU A 43 -18.62 -0.99 5.75
N ARG A 44 -17.85 -1.10 4.66
CA ARG A 44 -18.01 -2.13 3.63
C ARG A 44 -17.00 -3.27 3.76
N CYS A 45 -15.86 -3.02 4.37
CA CYS A 45 -14.81 -4.03 4.54
C CYS A 45 -15.33 -5.21 5.36
N ILE A 46 -15.08 -6.43 4.88
CA ILE A 46 -15.45 -7.69 5.56
C ILE A 46 -14.25 -8.39 6.20
N TYR A 47 -13.09 -7.72 6.26
CA TYR A 47 -11.87 -8.22 6.92
C TYR A 47 -11.40 -9.60 6.43
N CYS A 48 -11.64 -9.93 5.14
CA CYS A 48 -11.32 -11.24 4.57
C CYS A 48 -9.82 -11.51 4.31
N GLY A 49 -8.96 -10.49 4.32
CA GLY A 49 -7.52 -10.64 4.10
C GLY A 49 -7.05 -10.71 2.64
N TYR A 50 -7.94 -10.80 1.64
CA TYR A 50 -7.53 -10.92 0.23
C TYR A 50 -6.67 -9.76 -0.29
N CYS A 51 -6.89 -8.54 0.22
CA CYS A 51 -6.06 -7.39 -0.15
C CYS A 51 -4.60 -7.56 0.29
N GLN A 52 -4.34 -8.21 1.42
CA GLN A 52 -3.00 -8.52 1.90
C GLN A 52 -2.36 -9.62 1.05
N GLU A 53 -3.08 -10.71 0.81
CA GLU A 53 -2.57 -11.86 0.06
C GLU A 53 -2.21 -11.51 -1.40
N VAL A 54 -3.00 -10.63 -2.04
CA VAL A 54 -2.77 -10.25 -3.44
C VAL A 54 -1.66 -9.22 -3.59
N CYS A 55 -1.20 -8.57 -2.50
CA CYS A 55 -0.29 -7.44 -2.60
C CYS A 55 1.15 -7.93 -2.89
N PRO A 56 1.72 -7.67 -4.07
CA PRO A 56 3.03 -8.22 -4.44
C PRO A 56 4.20 -7.55 -3.72
N GLU A 57 3.96 -6.36 -3.15
CA GLU A 57 4.96 -5.55 -2.45
C GLU A 57 4.58 -5.36 -0.97
N GLU A 58 3.63 -6.16 -0.45
CA GLU A 58 3.21 -6.16 0.96
C GLU A 58 2.81 -4.78 1.51
N ALA A 59 2.36 -3.88 0.64
CA ALA A 59 2.03 -2.49 0.99
C ALA A 59 0.74 -2.33 1.82
N ILE A 60 -0.07 -3.37 1.94
CA ILE A 60 -1.31 -3.39 2.73
C ILE A 60 -1.39 -4.70 3.50
N PHE A 61 -1.72 -4.62 4.80
CA PHE A 61 -1.85 -5.76 5.69
C PHE A 61 -3.02 -5.56 6.66
N LEU A 62 -3.61 -6.65 7.12
CA LEU A 62 -4.66 -6.65 8.11
C LEU A 62 -4.04 -6.56 9.50
N GLN A 63 -4.41 -5.55 10.27
CA GLN A 63 -3.95 -5.41 11.65
C GLN A 63 -4.78 -6.28 12.61
N ASN A 64 -4.20 -6.61 13.76
CA ASN A 64 -4.91 -7.25 14.87
C ASN A 64 -5.65 -6.24 15.76
N GLU A 65 -6.13 -5.14 15.17
CA GLU A 65 -6.94 -4.13 15.85
C GLU A 65 -8.41 -4.41 15.54
N TYR A 66 -9.18 -4.70 16.58
CA TYR A 66 -10.58 -5.11 16.47
C TYR A 66 -11.55 -4.01 16.94
N SER A 67 -11.02 -2.91 17.47
CA SER A 67 -11.80 -1.77 17.91
C SER A 67 -11.75 -0.67 16.85
N LEU A 68 -12.89 -0.45 16.18
CA LEU A 68 -13.10 0.69 15.31
C LEU A 68 -14.33 1.43 15.83
N SER A 69 -14.14 2.69 16.22
CA SER A 69 -15.22 3.57 16.68
C SER A 69 -15.16 4.88 15.92
N GLY A 70 -16.30 5.29 15.38
CA GLY A 70 -16.52 6.61 14.81
C GLY A 70 -17.95 7.05 15.13
N TYR A 71 -18.15 8.35 15.28
CA TYR A 71 -19.46 8.94 15.53
C TYR A 71 -20.22 9.18 14.22
N ASP A 72 -19.48 9.40 13.13
CA ASP A 72 -20.01 9.66 11.79
C ASP A 72 -19.49 8.64 10.77
N ARG A 73 -20.16 8.56 9.60
CA ARG A 73 -19.81 7.56 8.58
C ARG A 73 -18.47 7.87 7.92
N GLU A 74 -18.19 9.15 7.78
CA GLU A 74 -17.00 9.72 7.16
C GLU A 74 -15.75 9.37 7.97
N GLU A 75 -15.85 9.28 9.30
CA GLU A 75 -14.76 8.84 10.18
C GLU A 75 -14.39 7.36 9.95
N LEU A 76 -15.28 6.58 9.32
CA LEU A 76 -15.08 5.16 9.01
C LEU A 76 -14.65 4.95 7.54
N ILE A 77 -14.29 6.03 6.85
CA ILE A 77 -13.66 6.00 5.53
C ILE A 77 -12.21 6.45 5.73
N ASN A 78 -11.29 5.49 5.66
CA ASN A 78 -9.88 5.77 5.84
C ASN A 78 -9.26 6.21 4.52
N HIS A 79 -8.79 7.45 4.46
CA HIS A 79 -7.99 7.99 3.36
C HIS A 79 -6.49 7.69 3.54
N LYS A 80 -5.71 7.98 2.49
CA LYS A 80 -4.28 7.63 2.39
C LYS A 80 -3.47 8.07 3.61
N GLU A 81 -3.66 9.28 4.10
CA GLU A 81 -2.96 9.83 5.26
C GLU A 81 -3.27 9.02 6.51
N LYS A 82 -4.55 8.69 6.72
CA LYS A 82 -4.99 7.88 7.85
C LYS A 82 -4.42 6.48 7.79
N LEU A 83 -4.36 5.88 6.61
CA LEU A 83 -3.77 4.55 6.42
C LEU A 83 -2.27 4.54 6.74
N TYR A 84 -1.54 5.61 6.42
CA TYR A 84 -0.14 5.74 6.82
C TYR A 84 0.04 5.94 8.33
N GLU A 85 -0.83 6.71 8.98
CA GLU A 85 -0.84 6.84 10.44
C GLU A 85 -1.06 5.49 11.14
N LEU A 86 -2.02 4.70 10.62
CA LEU A 86 -2.37 3.40 11.17
C LEU A 86 -1.29 2.34 10.91
N GLY A 87 -0.80 2.26 9.67
CA GLY A 87 0.19 1.27 9.25
C GLY A 87 1.60 1.55 9.75
N GLY A 88 1.92 2.81 10.04
CA GLY A 88 3.27 3.26 10.30
C GLY A 88 4.18 3.14 9.08
N THR A 89 5.44 3.55 9.24
CA THR A 89 6.50 3.20 8.30
C THR A 89 7.18 1.93 8.80
N LEU A 90 7.09 0.84 8.04
CA LEU A 90 8.02 -0.28 8.23
C LEU A 90 9.37 0.19 7.66
N PRO A 91 10.41 0.39 8.49
CA PRO A 91 11.74 0.71 7.98
C PRO A 91 12.34 -0.58 7.42
N ASP A 92 11.81 -1.05 6.29
CA ASP A 92 12.50 -2.09 5.56
C ASP A 92 13.73 -1.47 4.89
N GLN A 93 14.89 -1.74 5.47
CA GLN A 93 16.21 -1.35 4.93
C GLN A 93 16.62 -2.24 3.75
N HIS A 94 15.86 -3.31 3.46
CA HIS A 94 16.11 -4.22 2.35
C HIS A 94 15.10 -3.98 1.25
N TYR A 95 15.21 -2.84 0.58
CA TYR A 95 14.43 -2.64 -0.62
C TYR A 95 14.78 -3.71 -1.65
N LYS A 96 13.77 -4.36 -2.22
CA LYS A 96 13.91 -5.39 -3.27
C LYS A 96 14.85 -4.96 -4.41
N TRP A 97 14.89 -3.67 -4.71
CA TRP A 97 15.75 -3.05 -5.73
C TRP A 97 17.21 -2.89 -5.30
N ASP A 98 17.53 -2.82 -4.00
CA ASP A 98 18.92 -2.81 -3.53
C ASP A 98 19.66 -4.09 -3.89
N LYS A 99 18.98 -5.25 -3.79
CA LYS A 99 19.52 -6.54 -4.21
C LYS A 99 19.76 -6.57 -5.73
N LYS A 100 18.84 -6.01 -6.51
CA LYS A 100 18.95 -5.92 -7.97
C LYS A 100 20.11 -5.01 -8.37
N ARG A 101 20.23 -3.83 -7.76
CA ARG A 101 21.33 -2.89 -7.98
C ARG A 101 22.68 -3.49 -7.59
N LYS A 102 22.75 -4.21 -6.47
CA LYS A 102 23.96 -4.93 -6.06
C LYS A 102 24.35 -6.02 -7.08
N ALA A 103 23.38 -6.79 -7.59
CA ALA A 103 23.62 -7.78 -8.64
C ALA A 103 24.07 -7.17 -9.97
N GLU A 104 23.50 -6.02 -10.36
CA GLU A 104 23.90 -5.26 -11.55
C GLU A 104 25.32 -4.68 -11.41
N LEU A 105 25.67 -4.17 -10.22
CA LEU A 105 27.01 -3.65 -9.91
C LEU A 105 28.08 -4.75 -9.79
N GLU A 106 27.71 -5.92 -9.25
CA GLU A 106 28.61 -7.08 -9.13
C GLU A 106 28.83 -7.78 -10.49
N GLY A 107 28.14 -7.32 -11.55
CA GLY A 107 28.21 -7.88 -12.89
C GLY A 107 27.51 -9.22 -12.94
N ASN A 108 26.52 -9.37 -13.81
CA ASN A 108 25.88 -10.65 -14.10
C ASN A 108 26.95 -11.68 -14.52
N SER A 109 27.47 -12.45 -13.57
CA SER A 109 28.31 -13.61 -13.83
C SER A 109 27.37 -14.79 -14.07
N HIS A 110 26.76 -14.78 -15.25
CA HIS A 110 26.15 -15.95 -15.86
C HIS A 110 26.52 -15.99 -17.33
#